data_AF-A0A932FY45-F1
#
_entry.id   AF-A0A932FY45-F1
#
_cell.length_a   1.000
_cell.length_b   1.000
_cell.length_c   1.000
_cell.angle_alpha   90.00
_cell.angle_beta   90.00
_cell.angle_gamma   90.00
#
_symmetry.space_group_name_H-M   'P 1'
#
loop_
_entity.id
_entity.type
_entity.pdbx_description
1 polymer ?
#
loop_
_entity_poly.entity_id
_entity_poly.type
_entity_poly.pdbx_seq_one_letter_code
_entity_poly.pdbx_strand_id
1 'polypeptide(L)'
;HQLTKVTAFPGTPFWERMKEEGRIHDDVPWEDVNFYGGGFKHKNFEDHEIMEILLYGYKKLYESWGPTLMRQLRLELNGYEHCRASKHRLLREERAERHRDHCESLYPMIRACEHFAPNGIVRRQIRQLQERYVKNFGAPSTAQEAQSYFVLTRAFQEKAREALLPRNREPRQEPFKKYIYAGNRQARPGEAPYRVIYPRRDAGYERDRKLFRLQEQLFDKLLDTLDVVDEWRGRGRSRQHGEARRGFKSF
;
A
#
# COMPACT_ATOMS: atom_id res chain seq x y z
N HIS A 1 8.02 -1.92 7.48
CA HIS A 1 9.25 -1.21 7.90
C HIS A 1 9.68 -0.29 6.79
N GLN A 2 9.91 0.96 7.15
CA GLN A 2 10.45 1.98 6.27
C GLN A 2 11.90 2.21 6.69
N LEU A 3 12.82 2.20 5.74
CA LEU A 3 14.21 2.59 5.95
C LEU A 3 14.36 3.98 5.33
N THR A 4 14.76 4.94 6.14
CA THR A 4 14.97 6.34 5.73
C THR A 4 16.37 6.77 6.11
N LYS A 5 16.96 7.68 5.34
CA LYS A 5 18.11 8.42 5.85
C LYS A 5 17.63 9.45 6.87
N VAL A 6 18.51 9.80 7.81
CA VAL A 6 18.26 10.92 8.74
C VAL A 6 18.28 12.20 7.90
N THR A 7 17.30 13.08 8.10
CA THR A 7 17.22 14.38 7.43
C THR A 7 17.28 15.50 8.47
N ALA A 8 18.10 16.53 8.21
CA ALA A 8 18.20 17.71 9.06
C ALA A 8 17.05 18.68 8.79
N PHE A 9 16.08 18.75 9.70
CA PHE A 9 14.94 19.68 9.59
C PHE A 9 15.21 21.01 10.33
N PRO A 10 14.88 22.17 9.75
CA PRO A 10 15.00 23.47 10.39
C PRO A 10 14.39 23.52 11.78
N GLY A 11 15.07 24.19 12.70
CA GLY A 11 14.66 24.28 14.11
C GLY A 11 14.98 23.04 14.95
N THR A 12 15.59 22.00 14.38
CA THR A 12 16.13 20.89 15.17
C THR A 12 17.60 21.17 15.57
N PRO A 13 18.05 20.70 16.76
CA PRO A 13 19.46 20.82 17.14
C PRO A 13 20.42 20.18 16.13
N PHE A 14 19.97 19.12 15.44
CA PHE A 14 20.73 18.48 14.39
C PHE A 14 20.93 19.41 13.18
N TRP A 15 19.91 20.17 12.78
CA TRP A 15 20.01 21.14 11.70
C TRP A 15 20.94 22.31 12.02
N GLU A 16 20.84 22.89 13.22
CA GLU A 16 21.74 23.98 13.63
C GLU A 16 23.20 23.54 13.52
N ARG A 17 23.49 22.34 14.03
CA ARG A 17 24.83 21.75 13.92
C ARG A 17 25.27 21.50 12.48
N MET A 18 24.40 20.95 11.62
CA MET A 18 24.75 20.75 10.21
C MET A 18 24.96 22.07 9.49
N LYS A 19 24.26 23.13 9.89
CA LYS A 19 24.43 24.49 9.36
C LYS A 19 25.78 25.09 9.79
N GLU A 20 26.14 24.99 11.07
CA GLU A 20 27.45 25.40 11.58
C GLU A 20 28.61 24.66 10.89
N GLU A 21 28.43 23.37 10.61
CA GLU A 21 29.41 22.54 9.89
C GLU A 21 29.45 22.82 8.37
N GLY A 22 28.62 23.74 7.84
CA GLY A 22 28.57 24.06 6.40
C GLY A 22 28.02 22.91 5.53
N ARG A 23 27.18 22.06 6.12
CA ARG A 23 26.67 20.83 5.50
C ARG A 23 25.21 20.93 5.07
N ILE A 24 24.54 22.06 5.28
CA ILE A 24 23.22 22.30 4.67
C ILE A 24 23.40 22.67 3.19
N HIS A 25 22.51 22.16 2.35
CA HIS A 25 22.47 22.56 0.94
C HIS A 25 21.67 23.86 0.81
N ASP A 26 22.35 24.95 0.48
CA ASP A 26 21.71 26.25 0.25
C ASP A 26 21.07 26.35 -1.16
N ASP A 27 21.40 25.39 -2.03
CA ASP A 27 20.97 25.31 -3.43
C ASP A 27 19.74 24.42 -3.65
N VAL A 28 19.28 23.71 -2.62
CA VAL A 28 18.14 22.80 -2.70
C VAL A 28 16.88 23.48 -2.15
N PRO A 29 15.83 23.66 -2.98
CA PRO A 29 14.55 24.20 -2.52
C PRO A 29 13.95 23.36 -1.39
N TRP A 30 13.22 24.01 -0.48
CA TRP A 30 12.62 23.32 0.67
C TRP A 30 11.62 22.23 0.24
N GLU A 31 10.94 22.44 -0.88
CA GLU A 31 10.01 21.47 -1.46
C GLU A 31 10.67 20.15 -1.87
N ASP A 32 11.98 20.18 -2.12
CA ASP A 32 12.76 19.02 -2.54
C ASP A 32 13.43 18.29 -1.35
N VAL A 33 13.37 18.85 -0.14
CA VAL A 33 13.90 18.23 1.09
C VAL A 33 12.95 17.15 1.60
N ASN A 34 13.39 15.90 1.57
CA ASN A 34 12.59 14.75 2.01
C ASN A 34 13.46 13.63 2.61
N PHE A 35 12.84 12.50 2.98
CA PHE A 35 13.53 11.36 3.60
C PHE A 35 14.43 10.55 2.65
N TYR A 36 14.42 10.86 1.36
CA TYR A 36 15.16 10.17 0.31
C TYR A 36 15.99 11.13 -0.57
N GLY A 37 16.02 12.43 -0.25
CA GLY A 37 16.75 13.42 -1.03
C GLY A 37 16.83 14.79 -0.37
N GLY A 38 17.89 15.53 -0.71
CA GLY A 38 18.04 16.95 -0.38
C GLY A 38 18.42 17.27 1.07
N GLY A 39 18.58 18.57 1.31
CA GLY A 39 18.62 19.19 2.63
C GLY A 39 19.99 19.29 3.30
N PHE A 40 20.82 18.24 3.25
CA PHE A 40 22.16 18.29 3.86
C PHE A 40 23.11 17.20 3.37
N LYS A 41 24.42 17.45 3.51
CA LYS A 41 25.55 16.60 3.14
C LYS A 41 25.92 15.66 4.27
N HIS A 42 26.10 14.38 3.97
CA HIS A 42 26.63 13.41 4.92
C HIS A 42 28.17 13.51 5.01
N LYS A 43 28.75 13.30 6.20
CA LYS A 43 30.19 13.52 6.43
C LYS A 43 31.06 12.44 5.78
N ASN A 44 30.60 11.19 5.86
CA ASN A 44 31.39 10.00 5.52
C ASN A 44 30.77 9.21 4.37
N PHE A 45 29.70 9.71 3.77
CA PHE A 45 28.98 9.03 2.72
C PHE A 45 28.53 10.05 1.68
N GLU A 46 28.61 9.65 0.43
CA GLU A 46 27.95 10.33 -0.66
C GLU A 46 26.47 9.92 -0.73
N ASP A 47 25.63 10.75 -1.36
CA ASP A 47 24.19 10.48 -1.44
C ASP A 47 23.87 9.15 -2.16
N HIS A 48 24.64 8.81 -3.20
CA HIS A 48 24.45 7.56 -3.94
C HIS A 48 24.80 6.32 -3.08
N GLU A 49 25.83 6.40 -2.23
CA GLU A 49 26.20 5.31 -1.32
C GLU A 49 25.10 5.04 -0.30
N ILE A 50 24.48 6.09 0.24
CA ILE A 50 23.35 5.96 1.16
C ILE A 50 22.16 5.31 0.47
N MET A 51 21.86 5.72 -0.76
CA MET A 51 20.77 5.14 -1.53
C MET A 51 21.03 3.66 -1.83
N GLU A 52 22.26 3.28 -2.16
CA GLU A 52 22.65 1.88 -2.34
C GLU A 52 22.47 1.06 -1.06
N ILE A 53 22.88 1.60 0.10
CA ILE A 53 22.67 0.95 1.41
C ILE A 53 21.18 0.77 1.71
N LEU A 54 20.35 1.79 1.44
CA LEU A 54 18.90 1.72 1.64
C LEU A 54 18.27 0.65 0.73
N LEU A 55 18.61 0.63 -0.56
CA LEU A 55 18.13 -0.37 -1.51
C LEU A 55 18.57 -1.79 -1.12
N TYR A 56 19.81 -1.94 -0.67
CA TYR A 56 20.31 -3.20 -0.14
C TYR A 56 19.51 -3.64 1.10
N GLY A 57 19.24 -2.72 2.03
CA GLY A 57 18.42 -2.97 3.21
C GLY A 57 17.00 -3.42 2.84
N TYR A 58 16.37 -2.76 1.87
CA TYR A 58 15.05 -3.16 1.36
C TYR A 58 15.07 -4.55 0.72
N LYS A 59 16.09 -4.85 -0.08
CA LYS A 59 16.29 -6.19 -0.67
C LYS A 59 16.41 -7.25 0.43
N LYS A 60 17.23 -7.01 1.46
CA LYS A 60 17.38 -7.92 2.59
C LYS A 60 16.09 -8.10 3.39
N LEU A 61 15.34 -7.03 3.61
CA LEU A 61 14.02 -7.11 4.25
C LEU A 61 13.06 -7.97 3.44
N TYR A 62 13.03 -7.80 2.13
CA TYR A 62 12.17 -8.58 1.24
C TYR A 62 12.58 -10.06 1.20
N GLU A 63 13.88 -10.35 1.08
CA GLU A 63 14.40 -11.72 1.04
C GLU A 63 14.24 -12.46 2.39
N SER A 64 14.27 -11.74 3.51
CA SER A 64 14.22 -12.36 4.85
C SER A 64 12.79 -12.45 5.41
N TRP A 65 12.01 -11.38 5.23
CA TRP A 65 10.68 -11.23 5.84
C TRP A 65 9.53 -11.29 4.85
N GLY A 66 9.83 -11.25 3.56
CA GLY A 66 8.85 -11.32 2.49
C GLY A 66 8.13 -10.00 2.18
N PRO A 67 7.10 -10.07 1.32
CA PRO A 67 6.31 -8.91 0.92
C PRO A 67 5.69 -8.17 2.10
N THR A 68 5.64 -6.84 2.04
CA THR A 68 5.04 -6.00 3.10
C THR A 68 3.61 -6.39 3.43
N LEU A 69 2.80 -6.73 2.42
CA LEU A 69 1.41 -7.17 2.63
C LEU A 69 1.32 -8.44 3.49
N MET A 70 2.26 -9.38 3.33
CA MET A 70 2.28 -10.61 4.14
C MET A 70 2.76 -10.34 5.57
N ARG A 71 3.62 -9.34 5.75
CA ARG A 71 3.98 -8.86 7.09
C ARG A 71 2.79 -8.17 7.77
N GLN A 72 2.00 -7.40 7.04
CA GLN A 72 0.77 -6.81 7.55
C GLN A 72 -0.22 -7.90 7.95
N LEU A 73 -0.47 -8.89 7.09
CA LEU A 73 -1.32 -10.04 7.42
C LEU A 73 -0.85 -10.76 8.69
N ARG A 74 0.47 -10.97 8.84
CA ARG A 74 1.04 -11.53 10.08
C ARG A 74 0.70 -10.69 11.31
N LEU A 75 0.82 -9.37 11.22
CA LEU A 75 0.49 -8.46 12.32
C LEU A 75 -0.99 -8.48 12.65
N GLU A 76 -1.86 -8.48 11.64
CA GLU A 76 -3.32 -8.56 11.84
C GLU A 76 -3.72 -9.90 12.47
N LEU A 77 -3.13 -11.03 12.03
CA LEU A 77 -3.36 -12.34 12.65
C LEU A 77 -2.91 -12.37 14.12
N ASN A 78 -1.72 -11.84 14.41
CA ASN A 78 -1.23 -11.74 15.79
C ASN A 78 -2.16 -10.85 16.64
N GLY A 79 -2.61 -9.72 16.08
CA GLY A 79 -3.55 -8.80 16.71
C GLY A 79 -4.89 -9.47 17.02
N TYR A 80 -5.44 -10.21 16.06
CA TYR A 80 -6.66 -10.99 16.22
C TYR A 80 -6.52 -12.04 17.33
N GLU A 81 -5.48 -12.87 17.28
CA GLU A 81 -5.23 -13.94 18.26
C GLU A 81 -5.08 -13.37 19.68
N HIS A 82 -4.31 -12.28 19.82
CA HIS A 82 -4.12 -11.60 21.10
C HIS A 82 -5.42 -10.99 21.63
N CYS A 83 -6.13 -10.25 20.78
CA CYS A 83 -7.36 -9.56 21.16
C CYS A 83 -8.46 -10.55 21.56
N ARG A 84 -8.68 -11.62 20.78
CA ARG A 84 -9.69 -12.64 21.05
C ARG A 84 -9.45 -13.38 22.37
N ALA A 85 -8.20 -13.54 22.78
CA ALA A 85 -7.85 -14.16 24.06
C ALA A 85 -8.02 -13.22 25.28
N SER A 86 -8.28 -11.93 25.05
CA SER A 86 -8.38 -10.94 26.12
C SER A 86 -9.64 -11.11 26.98
N LYS A 87 -9.50 -10.85 28.28
CA LYS A 87 -10.65 -10.77 29.20
C LYS A 87 -11.47 -9.49 28.96
N HIS A 88 -10.85 -8.44 28.43
CA HIS A 88 -11.49 -7.16 28.19
C HIS A 88 -12.43 -7.22 26.97
N ARG A 89 -13.72 -6.92 27.18
CA ARG A 89 -14.77 -7.07 26.16
C ARG A 89 -14.44 -6.32 24.86
N LEU A 90 -14.08 -5.03 24.95
CA LEU A 90 -13.77 -4.22 23.75
C LEU A 90 -12.60 -4.77 22.92
N LEU A 91 -11.64 -5.44 23.57
CA LEU A 91 -10.52 -6.05 22.85
C LEU A 91 -10.99 -7.35 22.18
N ARG A 92 -11.66 -8.21 22.94
CA ARG A 92 -12.10 -9.53 22.47
C ARG A 92 -13.12 -9.47 21.34
N GLU A 93 -14.01 -8.50 21.36
CA GLU A 93 -15.10 -8.36 20.38
C GLU A 93 -14.68 -7.35 19.31
N GLU A 94 -14.75 -6.05 19.60
CA GLU A 94 -14.58 -5.00 18.59
C GLU A 94 -13.18 -4.95 17.97
N ARG A 95 -12.12 -5.05 18.78
CA ARG A 95 -10.75 -4.96 18.26
C ARG A 95 -10.36 -6.21 17.49
N ALA A 96 -10.75 -7.39 17.97
CA ALA A 96 -10.53 -8.64 17.26
C ALA A 96 -11.27 -8.65 15.92
N GLU A 97 -12.54 -8.22 15.86
CA GLU A 97 -13.28 -8.11 14.61
C GLU A 97 -12.58 -7.21 13.59
N ARG A 98 -12.10 -6.03 14.00
CA ARG A 98 -11.33 -5.16 13.10
C ARG A 98 -10.07 -5.83 12.53
N HIS A 99 -9.34 -6.58 13.34
CA HIS A 99 -8.18 -7.35 12.88
C HIS A 99 -8.58 -8.48 11.91
N ARG A 100 -9.73 -9.12 12.16
CA ARG A 100 -10.29 -10.12 11.26
C ARG A 100 -10.65 -9.50 9.91
N ASP A 101 -11.31 -8.35 9.87
CA ASP A 101 -11.69 -7.67 8.63
C ASP A 101 -10.47 -7.32 7.77
N HIS A 102 -9.39 -6.86 8.42
CA HIS A 102 -8.12 -6.63 7.72
C HIS A 102 -7.47 -7.92 7.23
N CYS A 103 -7.57 -9.02 7.97
CA CYS A 103 -7.11 -10.32 7.48
C CYS A 103 -7.90 -10.77 6.25
N GLU A 104 -9.23 -10.63 6.28
CA GLU A 104 -10.11 -11.01 5.18
C GLU A 104 -9.84 -10.17 3.92
N SER A 105 -9.53 -8.88 4.06
CA SER A 105 -9.17 -8.00 2.93
C SER A 105 -7.78 -8.29 2.35
N LEU A 106 -6.84 -8.78 3.16
CA LEU A 106 -5.49 -9.15 2.72
C LEU A 106 -5.41 -10.57 2.12
N TYR A 107 -6.39 -11.43 2.39
CA TYR A 107 -6.39 -12.83 1.94
C TYR A 107 -6.17 -12.99 0.41
N PRO A 108 -6.84 -12.23 -0.47
CA PRO A 108 -6.64 -12.35 -1.92
C PRO A 108 -5.19 -12.15 -2.38
N MET A 109 -4.37 -11.46 -1.60
CA MET A 109 -2.98 -11.18 -1.95
C MET A 109 -2.04 -12.37 -1.73
N ILE A 110 -2.45 -13.36 -0.91
CA ILE A 110 -1.60 -14.48 -0.48
C ILE A 110 -1.06 -15.25 -1.70
N ARG A 111 -1.95 -15.64 -2.62
CA ARG A 111 -1.59 -16.48 -3.78
C ARG A 111 -0.56 -15.80 -4.69
N ALA A 112 -0.76 -14.51 -4.97
CA ALA A 112 0.19 -13.72 -5.75
C ALA A 112 1.53 -13.56 -5.02
N CYS A 113 1.49 -13.25 -3.72
CA CYS A 113 2.69 -13.11 -2.89
C CYS A 113 3.49 -14.41 -2.77
N GLU A 114 2.82 -15.56 -2.67
CA GLU A 114 3.47 -16.87 -2.65
C GLU A 114 4.16 -17.16 -3.99
N HIS A 115 3.44 -16.94 -5.10
CA HIS A 115 3.95 -17.21 -6.45
C HIS A 115 5.23 -16.39 -6.72
N PHE A 116 5.19 -15.10 -6.40
CA PHE A 116 6.30 -14.16 -6.58
C PHE A 116 7.25 -14.06 -5.38
N ALA A 117 7.21 -15.02 -4.44
CA ALA A 117 8.11 -15.01 -3.30
C ALA A 117 9.59 -15.04 -3.74
N PRO A 118 10.50 -14.28 -3.10
CA PRO A 118 11.90 -14.16 -3.51
C PRO A 118 12.69 -15.45 -3.33
N ASN A 119 12.30 -16.32 -2.40
CA ASN A 119 12.97 -17.58 -2.12
C ASN A 119 12.02 -18.59 -1.44
N GLY A 120 12.49 -19.82 -1.26
CA GLY A 120 11.70 -20.90 -0.66
C GLY A 120 11.36 -20.70 0.82
N ILE A 121 12.19 -19.95 1.58
CA ILE A 121 11.94 -19.65 2.99
C ILE A 121 10.73 -18.72 3.11
N VAL A 122 10.73 -17.61 2.37
CA VAL A 122 9.60 -16.67 2.36
C VAL A 122 8.33 -17.35 1.84
N ARG A 123 8.43 -18.16 0.78
CA ARG A 123 7.28 -18.93 0.28
C ARG A 123 6.65 -19.81 1.35
N ARG A 124 7.48 -20.53 2.13
CA ARG A 124 7.02 -21.35 3.25
C ARG A 124 6.36 -20.50 4.33
N GLN A 125 6.93 -19.35 4.67
CA GLN A 125 6.32 -18.42 5.64
C GLN A 125 4.94 -17.93 5.19
N ILE A 126 4.75 -17.67 3.89
CA ILE A 126 3.45 -17.25 3.34
C ILE A 126 2.42 -18.38 3.46
N ARG A 127 2.80 -19.62 3.13
CA ARG A 127 1.92 -20.80 3.34
C ARG A 127 1.51 -20.95 4.80
N GLN A 128 2.45 -20.81 5.73
CA GLN A 128 2.15 -20.84 7.16
C GLN A 128 1.18 -19.73 7.58
N LEU A 129 1.26 -18.54 6.97
CA LEU A 129 0.27 -17.47 7.22
C LEU A 129 -1.12 -17.85 6.69
N GLN A 130 -1.19 -18.48 5.51
CA GLN A 130 -2.46 -19.00 4.98
C GLN A 130 -3.05 -20.09 5.88
N GLU A 131 -2.24 -21.04 6.33
CA GLU A 131 -2.65 -22.08 7.27
C GLU A 131 -3.17 -21.47 8.59
N ARG A 132 -2.47 -20.46 9.13
CA ARG A 132 -2.92 -19.73 10.33
C ARG A 132 -4.23 -18.98 10.08
N TYR A 133 -4.40 -18.36 8.92
CA TYR A 133 -5.66 -17.72 8.54
C TYR A 133 -6.80 -18.75 8.51
N VAL A 134 -6.60 -19.88 7.84
CA VAL A 134 -7.60 -20.96 7.75
C VAL A 134 -7.91 -21.55 9.12
N LYS A 135 -6.91 -21.70 9.99
CA LYS A 135 -7.12 -22.15 11.37
C LYS A 135 -8.00 -21.21 12.18
N ASN A 136 -7.85 -19.89 12.00
CA ASN A 136 -8.59 -18.89 12.77
C ASN A 136 -9.99 -18.61 12.21
N PHE A 137 -10.15 -18.63 10.89
CA PHE A 137 -11.36 -18.16 10.20
C PHE A 137 -12.06 -19.22 9.35
N GLY A 138 -11.46 -20.39 9.16
CA GLY A 138 -11.96 -21.46 8.30
C GLY A 138 -11.52 -21.31 6.83
N ALA A 139 -11.94 -22.27 6.01
CA ALA A 139 -11.63 -22.30 4.58
C ALA A 139 -12.14 -21.04 3.86
N PRO A 140 -11.39 -20.50 2.89
CA PRO A 140 -11.79 -19.31 2.14
C PRO A 140 -13.12 -19.52 1.42
N SER A 141 -13.89 -18.44 1.27
CA SER A 141 -15.09 -18.47 0.42
C SER A 141 -14.71 -18.61 -1.06
N THR A 142 -15.67 -18.99 -1.89
CA THR A 142 -15.48 -19.07 -3.35
C THR A 142 -15.13 -17.70 -3.93
N ALA A 143 -15.71 -16.62 -3.39
CA ALA A 143 -15.37 -15.25 -3.76
C ALA A 143 -13.91 -14.90 -3.40
N GLN A 144 -13.44 -15.25 -2.19
CA GLN A 144 -12.05 -15.02 -1.79
C GLN A 144 -11.05 -15.80 -2.66
N GLU A 145 -11.37 -17.04 -3.04
CA GLU A 145 -10.57 -17.80 -3.99
C GLU A 145 -10.55 -17.16 -5.38
N ALA A 146 -11.70 -16.74 -5.90
CA ALA A 146 -11.79 -16.04 -7.19
C ALA A 146 -10.97 -14.74 -7.19
N GLN A 147 -11.05 -13.94 -6.13
CA GLN A 147 -10.21 -12.75 -5.93
C GLN A 147 -8.73 -13.09 -5.91
N SER A 148 -8.34 -14.19 -5.24
CA SER A 148 -6.94 -14.63 -5.19
C SER A 148 -6.37 -14.96 -6.57
N TYR A 149 -7.15 -15.64 -7.42
CA TYR A 149 -6.77 -15.94 -8.80
C TYR A 149 -6.76 -14.69 -9.68
N PHE A 150 -7.72 -13.79 -9.50
CA PHE A 150 -7.77 -12.53 -10.22
C PHE A 150 -6.52 -11.69 -9.94
N VAL A 151 -6.17 -11.49 -8.67
CA VAL A 151 -4.96 -10.76 -8.25
C VAL A 151 -3.69 -11.41 -8.82
N LEU A 152 -3.56 -12.74 -8.74
CA LEU A 152 -2.42 -13.46 -9.33
C LEU A 152 -2.31 -13.20 -10.84
N THR A 153 -3.43 -13.28 -11.56
CA THR A 153 -3.48 -13.07 -13.01
C THR A 153 -3.07 -11.64 -13.36
N ARG A 154 -3.60 -10.64 -12.64
CA ARG A 154 -3.24 -9.23 -12.83
C ARG A 154 -1.76 -8.99 -12.53
N ALA A 155 -1.24 -9.55 -11.44
CA ALA A 155 0.17 -9.45 -11.11
C ALA A 155 1.08 -10.07 -12.19
N PHE A 156 0.68 -11.20 -12.78
CA PHE A 156 1.39 -11.80 -13.91
C PHE A 156 1.35 -10.91 -15.15
N GLN A 157 0.17 -10.38 -15.50
CA GLN A 157 0.00 -9.45 -16.62
C GLN A 157 0.87 -8.20 -16.46
N GLU A 158 0.87 -7.59 -15.27
CA GLU A 158 1.69 -6.41 -15.00
C GLU A 158 3.19 -6.74 -15.04
N LYS A 159 3.62 -7.90 -14.52
CA LYS A 159 5.02 -8.33 -14.61
C LYS A 159 5.45 -8.56 -16.07
N ALA A 160 4.60 -9.19 -16.87
CA ALA A 160 4.86 -9.38 -18.30
C ALA A 160 4.92 -8.04 -19.04
N ARG A 161 4.00 -7.12 -18.72
CA ARG A 161 4.00 -5.76 -19.28
C ARG A 161 5.26 -5.00 -18.91
N GLU A 162 5.68 -5.03 -17.65
CA GLU A 162 6.91 -4.38 -17.17
C GLU A 162 8.16 -4.93 -17.88
N ALA A 163 8.20 -6.23 -18.17
CA ALA A 163 9.30 -6.85 -18.90
C ALA A 163 9.39 -6.39 -20.37
N LEU A 164 8.26 -6.13 -21.02
CA LEU A 164 8.20 -5.65 -22.41
C LEU A 164 8.38 -4.13 -22.51
N LEU A 165 7.74 -3.40 -21.60
CA LEU A 165 7.69 -1.93 -21.55
C LEU A 165 7.83 -1.48 -20.09
N PRO A 166 9.08 -1.35 -19.59
CA PRO A 166 9.31 -0.90 -18.21
C PRO A 166 8.68 0.47 -17.98
N ARG A 167 7.85 0.60 -16.94
CA ARG A 167 7.12 1.84 -16.65
C ARG A 167 8.06 3.00 -16.34
N ASN A 168 9.25 2.69 -15.81
CA ASN A 168 10.28 3.68 -15.51
C ASN A 168 10.90 4.35 -16.75
N ARG A 169 10.67 3.83 -17.97
CA ARG A 169 11.14 4.50 -19.19
C ARG A 169 10.40 5.81 -19.45
N GLU A 170 9.12 5.85 -19.12
CA GLU A 170 8.26 7.01 -19.31
C GLU A 170 7.35 7.16 -18.08
N PRO A 171 7.82 7.79 -16.99
CA PRO A 171 6.99 8.01 -15.82
C PRO A 171 5.74 8.79 -16.23
N ARG A 172 4.60 8.08 -16.26
CA ARG A 172 3.30 8.70 -16.52
C ARG A 172 2.93 9.56 -15.32
N GLN A 173 2.84 10.86 -15.54
CA GLN A 173 2.27 11.76 -14.55
C GLN A 173 0.76 11.63 -14.59
N GLU A 174 0.16 11.04 -13.56
CA GLU A 174 -1.28 10.98 -13.42
C GLU A 174 -1.88 12.39 -13.43
N PRO A 175 -3.10 12.59 -13.96
CA PRO A 175 -3.74 13.90 -13.93
C PRO A 175 -3.95 14.33 -12.48
N PHE A 176 -3.19 15.35 -12.08
CA PHE A 176 -3.25 15.93 -10.75
C PHE A 176 -3.96 17.28 -10.78
N LYS A 177 -4.54 17.64 -9.63
CA LYS A 177 -5.07 18.98 -9.39
C LYS A 177 -3.94 19.82 -8.83
N LYS A 178 -3.67 20.98 -9.45
CA LYS A 178 -2.78 22.00 -8.87
C LYS A 178 -3.64 23.09 -8.24
N TYR A 179 -3.48 23.29 -6.95
CA TYR A 179 -4.11 24.39 -6.23
C TYR A 179 -3.15 25.57 -6.23
N ILE A 180 -3.52 26.64 -6.93
CA ILE A 180 -2.73 27.88 -6.95
C ILE A 180 -3.38 28.85 -6.00
N TYR A 181 -2.74 29.07 -4.87
CA TYR A 181 -3.13 30.11 -3.93
C TYR A 181 -2.69 31.46 -4.51
N ALA A 182 -3.62 32.42 -4.58
CA ALA A 182 -3.18 33.80 -4.68
C ALA A 182 -2.47 34.11 -3.36
N GLY A 183 -1.31 34.79 -3.39
CA GLY A 183 -0.56 35.16 -2.17
C GLY A 183 -1.34 36.12 -1.26
N ASN A 184 -0.72 37.16 -0.69
CA ASN A 184 -1.32 38.14 0.25
C ASN A 184 -2.62 38.88 -0.21
N ARG A 185 -3.28 38.48 -1.29
CA ARG A 185 -4.62 38.94 -1.66
C ARG A 185 -5.66 38.16 -0.85
N GLN A 186 -6.33 38.85 0.07
CA GLN A 186 -7.52 38.33 0.74
C GLN A 186 -8.56 37.93 -0.32
N ALA A 187 -8.96 36.66 -0.30
CA ALA A 187 -10.07 36.18 -1.12
C ALA A 187 -11.34 36.99 -0.80
N ARG A 188 -12.17 37.25 -1.80
CA ARG A 188 -13.47 37.90 -1.57
C ARG A 188 -14.34 37.02 -0.68
N PRO A 189 -15.21 37.59 0.17
CA PRO A 189 -16.13 36.80 0.99
C PRO A 189 -16.93 35.82 0.11
N GLY A 190 -16.77 34.51 0.36
CA GLY A 190 -17.45 33.44 -0.40
C GLY A 190 -16.64 32.81 -1.54
N GLU A 191 -15.45 33.31 -1.87
CA GLU A 191 -14.57 32.72 -2.87
C GLU A 191 -13.46 31.87 -2.22
N ALA A 192 -13.14 30.72 -2.82
CA ALA A 192 -12.05 29.88 -2.33
C ALA A 192 -10.70 30.62 -2.52
N PRO A 193 -9.78 30.58 -1.55
CA PRO A 193 -8.50 31.30 -1.62
C PRO A 193 -7.49 30.67 -2.61
N TYR A 194 -7.94 29.74 -3.44
CA TYR A 194 -7.14 29.03 -4.42
C TYR A 194 -7.90 28.86 -5.73
N ARG A 195 -7.15 28.81 -6.82
CA ARG A 195 -7.63 28.37 -8.13
C ARG A 195 -7.17 26.96 -8.41
N VAL A 196 -8.10 26.08 -8.78
CA VAL A 196 -7.75 24.72 -9.21
C VAL A 196 -7.42 24.73 -10.69
N ILE A 197 -6.23 24.24 -11.04
CA ILE A 197 -5.79 24.02 -12.41
C ILE A 197 -5.62 22.51 -12.62
N TYR A 198 -5.90 22.05 -13.84
CA TYR A 198 -5.63 20.69 -14.29
C TYR A 198 -4.54 20.78 -15.37
N PRO A 199 -3.26 20.74 -14.99
CA PRO A 199 -2.16 21.07 -15.92
C PRO A 199 -2.08 20.11 -17.11
N ARG A 200 -2.54 18.86 -16.94
CA ARG A 200 -2.56 17.85 -17.99
C ARG A 200 -3.82 16.99 -17.86
N ARG A 201 -4.66 16.98 -18.89
CA ARG A 201 -5.71 15.96 -19.07
C ARG A 201 -5.16 14.91 -20.03
N ASP A 202 -4.72 13.77 -19.50
CA ASP A 202 -4.29 12.65 -20.32
C ASP A 202 -5.53 11.86 -20.76
N ALA A 203 -5.87 11.93 -22.05
CA ALA A 203 -7.00 11.20 -22.64
C ALA A 203 -6.80 9.68 -22.58
N GLY A 204 -5.55 9.20 -22.63
CA GLY A 204 -5.20 7.80 -22.43
C GLY A 204 -5.51 7.36 -21.01
N TYR A 205 -5.12 8.15 -20.02
CA TYR A 205 -5.46 7.89 -18.61
C TYR A 205 -6.98 7.83 -18.38
N GLU A 206 -7.76 8.74 -18.98
CA GLU A 206 -9.21 8.70 -18.82
C GLU A 206 -9.86 7.45 -19.44
N ARG A 207 -9.35 6.99 -20.59
CA ARG A 207 -9.78 5.74 -21.23
C ARG A 207 -9.42 4.54 -20.37
N ASP A 208 -8.17 4.45 -19.93
CA ASP A 208 -7.67 3.40 -19.05
C ASP A 208 -8.51 3.32 -17.77
N ARG A 209 -8.82 4.48 -17.15
CA ARG A 209 -9.65 4.57 -15.94
C ARG A 209 -11.10 4.15 -16.17
N LYS A 210 -11.68 4.40 -17.34
CA LYS A 210 -13.04 3.95 -17.68
C LYS A 210 -13.06 2.44 -17.90
N LEU A 211 -12.07 1.90 -18.61
CA LEU A 211 -11.92 0.47 -18.85
C LEU A 211 -11.72 -0.29 -17.53
N PHE A 212 -10.83 0.20 -16.68
CA PHE A 212 -10.58 -0.37 -15.36
C PHE A 212 -11.86 -0.41 -14.51
N ARG A 213 -12.61 0.70 -14.44
CA ARG A 213 -13.90 0.74 -13.72
C ARG A 213 -14.93 -0.25 -14.27
N LEU A 214 -14.99 -0.43 -15.58
CA LEU A 214 -15.90 -1.41 -16.19
C LEU A 214 -15.51 -2.84 -15.78
N GLN A 215 -14.21 -3.16 -15.82
CA GLN A 215 -13.69 -4.45 -15.38
C GLN A 215 -13.99 -4.71 -13.90
N GLU A 216 -13.77 -3.72 -13.03
CA GLU A 216 -14.13 -3.80 -11.61
C GLU A 216 -15.62 -4.04 -11.41
N GLN A 217 -16.49 -3.30 -12.10
CA GLN A 217 -17.94 -3.48 -11.99
C GLN A 217 -18.41 -4.88 -12.42
N LEU A 218 -17.81 -5.43 -13.48
CA LEU A 218 -18.12 -6.78 -13.93
C LEU A 218 -17.62 -7.83 -12.93
N PHE A 219 -16.43 -7.61 -12.39
CA PHE A 219 -15.85 -8.48 -11.37
C PHE A 219 -16.65 -8.45 -10.06
N ASP A 220 -17.05 -7.28 -9.59
CA ASP A 220 -17.90 -7.11 -8.40
C ASP A 220 -19.23 -7.87 -8.56
N LYS A 221 -19.89 -7.77 -9.73
CA LYS A 221 -21.11 -8.53 -10.03
C LYS A 221 -20.87 -10.04 -10.03
N LEU A 222 -19.71 -10.49 -10.50
CA LEU A 222 -19.34 -11.91 -10.45
C LEU A 222 -19.14 -12.36 -8.99
N LEU A 223 -18.48 -11.56 -8.17
CA LEU A 223 -18.31 -11.89 -6.75
C LEU A 223 -19.64 -11.93 -6.01
N ASP A 224 -20.57 -11.00 -6.30
CA ASP A 224 -21.92 -11.01 -5.74
C ASP A 224 -22.67 -12.30 -6.05
N THR A 225 -22.58 -12.77 -7.29
CA THR A 225 -23.24 -14.02 -7.68
C THR A 225 -22.60 -15.24 -7.02
N LEU A 226 -21.26 -15.26 -6.85
CA LEU A 226 -20.56 -16.33 -6.13
C LEU A 226 -20.89 -16.36 -4.64
N ASP A 227 -21.01 -15.20 -4.00
CA ASP A 227 -21.40 -15.10 -2.59
C ASP A 227 -22.82 -15.64 -2.37
N VAL A 228 -23.77 -15.30 -3.24
CA VAL A 228 -25.13 -15.88 -3.21
C VAL A 228 -25.06 -17.40 -3.35
N VAL A 229 -24.26 -17.93 -4.27
CA VAL A 229 -24.11 -19.39 -4.45
C VAL A 229 -23.54 -20.06 -3.19
N ASP A 230 -22.61 -19.42 -2.49
CA ASP A 230 -22.06 -19.95 -1.24
C ASP A 230 -23.06 -19.88 -0.07
N GLU A 231 -23.90 -18.85 0.00
CA GLU A 231 -25.04 -18.79 0.93
C GLU A 231 -26.00 -19.97 0.68
N TRP A 232 -26.37 -20.23 -0.58
CA TRP A 232 -27.23 -21.35 -0.97
C TRP A 232 -26.62 -22.73 -0.64
N ARG A 233 -25.29 -22.86 -0.69
CA ARG A 233 -24.57 -24.09 -0.35
C ARG A 233 -24.34 -24.29 1.14
N GLY A 234 -24.88 -23.41 2.00
CA GLY A 234 -24.66 -23.46 3.46
C GLY A 234 -23.22 -23.17 3.87
N ARG A 235 -22.42 -22.56 2.98
CA ARG A 235 -21.03 -22.15 3.24
C ARG A 235 -20.91 -20.66 3.57
N GLY A 236 -22.02 -19.92 3.55
CA GLY A 236 -22.09 -18.48 3.80
C GLY A 236 -21.71 -18.12 5.24
N ARG A 237 -20.69 -17.28 5.41
CA ARG A 237 -20.42 -16.58 6.69
C ARG A 237 -21.31 -15.34 6.75
N SER A 238 -21.86 -15.05 7.93
CA SER A 238 -22.82 -13.97 8.19
C SER A 238 -22.38 -12.59 7.67
N ARG A 239 -23.14 -12.04 6.70
CA ARG A 239 -23.48 -10.64 6.33
C ARG A 239 -22.59 -9.41 6.65
N GLN A 240 -21.42 -9.51 7.26
CA GLN A 240 -20.52 -8.36 7.51
C GLN A 240 -19.58 -8.05 6.33
N HIS A 241 -19.59 -8.86 5.26
CA HIS A 241 -18.77 -8.65 4.04
C HIS A 241 -19.06 -7.35 3.28
N GLY A 242 -20.17 -6.65 3.56
CA GLY A 242 -20.50 -5.39 2.90
C GLY A 242 -19.56 -4.22 3.22
N GLU A 243 -18.90 -4.22 4.38
CA GLU A 243 -18.00 -3.13 4.79
C GLU A 243 -16.54 -3.37 4.39
N ALA A 244 -16.05 -4.61 4.44
CA ALA A 244 -14.70 -4.96 3.99
C ALA A 244 -14.46 -4.62 2.50
N ARG A 245 -15.51 -4.68 1.67
CA ARG A 245 -15.47 -4.30 0.24
C ARG A 245 -15.20 -2.81 0.00
N ARG A 246 -15.42 -1.92 0.98
CA ARG A 246 -15.05 -0.50 0.85
C ARG A 246 -13.54 -0.26 0.98
N GLY A 247 -12.82 -1.14 1.67
CA GLY A 247 -11.36 -1.03 1.86
C GLY A 247 -10.54 -1.37 0.62
N PHE A 248 -11.11 -2.10 -0.35
CA PHE A 248 -10.44 -2.41 -1.61
C PHE A 248 -10.52 -1.26 -2.63
N LYS A 249 -11.52 -0.37 -2.50
CA LYS A 249 -11.71 0.80 -3.39
C LYS A 249 -10.68 1.94 -3.16
N SER A 250 -9.77 1.78 -2.19
CA SER A 250 -8.76 2.78 -1.82
C SER A 250 -7.32 2.37 -2.11
N PHE A 251 -7.09 1.29 -2.87
CA PHE A 251 -5.77 0.87 -3.34
C PHE A 251 -5.61 1.07 -4.85
#